data_AF-C5SZH5-F1
#
_entry.id   AF-C5SZH5-F1
#
_cell.length_a   1.000
_cell.length_b   1.000
_cell.length_c   1.000
_cell.angle_alpha   90.00
_cell.angle_beta   90.00
_cell.angle_gamma   90.00
#
_symmetry.space_group_name_H-M   'P 1'
#
loop_
_entity.id
_entity.type
_entity.pdbx_description
1 polymer ?
#
loop_
_entity_poly.entity_id
_entity_poly.type
_entity_poly.pdbx_seq_one_letter_code
_entity_poly.pdbx_strand_id
1 'polypeptide(L)'
;MAQRYSAERRLSTQQAVAAQIRDRLWTGLGHSPAETPVPELSVCLSEARSQITQADQVYGQRKTLEQQIREGQRSLPRLQEAVQSAQDDEDAWMNSWLVAVQSAGYAADVPVDQVEAKMTVMQDLERLLESIRSIRSERIETMQVDLDGLAASASSLAVRGAPDLAAQSPEDIALELARRLEVAQRVDVAFADLQARLQRNQADLARAQHGRQAVLARLTPWMTATGTVRTRQRLMRWMAPIGQPAPRHSGKRRSPP
;
A
#
# COMPACT_ATOMS: atom_id res chain seq x y z
N MET A 1 44.58 -109.64 -13.42
CA MET A 1 43.55 -110.24 -12.54
C MET A 1 43.44 -109.52 -11.19
N ALA A 2 44.47 -109.53 -10.33
CA ALA A 2 44.38 -108.97 -8.96
C ALA A 2 43.84 -107.52 -8.85
N GLN A 3 44.21 -106.63 -9.77
CA GLN A 3 43.72 -105.24 -9.79
C GLN A 3 42.24 -105.08 -10.13
N ARG A 4 41.64 -106.01 -10.90
CA ARG A 4 40.19 -105.98 -11.19
C ARG A 4 39.39 -106.42 -9.95
N TYR A 5 39.83 -107.50 -9.31
CA TYR A 5 39.22 -108.02 -8.09
C TYR A 5 39.26 -107.02 -6.91
N SER A 6 40.35 -106.25 -6.78
CA SER A 6 40.43 -105.20 -5.75
C SER A 6 39.60 -103.96 -6.10
N ALA A 7 39.40 -103.64 -7.38
CA ALA A 7 38.48 -102.60 -7.82
C ALA A 7 37.01 -103.00 -7.59
N GLU A 8 36.63 -104.24 -7.92
CA GLU A 8 35.28 -104.79 -7.69
C GLU A 8 34.93 -104.83 -6.20
N ARG A 9 35.85 -105.28 -5.33
CA ARG A 9 35.64 -105.20 -3.87
C ARG A 9 35.43 -103.77 -3.36
N ARG A 10 36.17 -102.79 -3.90
CA ARG A 10 36.01 -101.36 -3.55
C ARG A 10 34.66 -100.81 -4.01
N LEU A 11 34.23 -101.14 -5.22
CA LEU A 11 32.90 -100.78 -5.75
C LEU A 11 31.78 -101.36 -4.88
N SER A 12 31.87 -102.65 -4.54
CA SER A 12 30.88 -103.33 -3.67
C SER A 12 30.82 -102.72 -2.26
N THR A 13 31.96 -102.39 -1.65
CA THR A 13 31.96 -101.71 -0.33
C THR A 13 31.41 -100.28 -0.41
N GLN A 14 31.73 -99.52 -1.46
CA GLN A 14 31.17 -98.18 -1.68
C GLN A 14 29.65 -98.23 -1.89
N GLN A 15 29.15 -99.19 -2.66
CA GLN A 15 27.70 -99.40 -2.87
C GLN A 15 26.98 -99.79 -1.58
N ALA A 16 27.56 -100.69 -0.77
CA ALA A 16 26.98 -101.08 0.52
C ALA A 16 26.91 -99.91 1.52
N VAL A 17 27.94 -99.06 1.56
CA VAL A 17 27.94 -97.84 2.39
C VAL A 17 26.94 -96.81 1.86
N ALA A 18 26.85 -96.61 0.56
CA ALA A 18 25.87 -95.71 -0.05
C ALA A 18 24.42 -96.15 0.23
N ALA A 19 24.13 -97.45 0.17
CA ALA A 19 22.84 -98.01 0.54
C ALA A 19 22.53 -97.78 2.03
N GLN A 20 23.46 -98.04 2.95
CA GLN A 20 23.25 -97.74 4.37
C GLN A 20 22.99 -96.25 4.65
N ILE A 21 23.70 -95.34 3.97
CA ILE A 21 23.48 -93.90 4.13
C ILE A 21 22.09 -93.54 3.61
N ARG A 22 21.73 -93.98 2.40
CA ARG A 22 20.42 -93.76 1.77
C ARG A 22 19.26 -94.25 2.64
N ASP A 23 19.34 -95.47 3.16
CA ASP A 23 18.27 -96.11 3.94
C ASP A 23 18.11 -95.43 5.33
N ARG A 24 19.22 -94.96 5.92
CA ARG A 24 19.19 -94.12 7.14
C ARG A 24 18.63 -92.73 6.88
N LEU A 25 18.90 -92.16 5.71
CA LEU A 25 18.43 -90.83 5.35
C LEU A 25 16.93 -90.86 5.02
N TRP A 26 16.46 -91.92 4.35
CA TRP A 26 15.04 -92.16 4.07
C TRP A 26 14.23 -92.37 5.36
N THR A 27 14.72 -93.20 6.28
CA THR A 27 14.08 -93.37 7.60
C THR A 27 14.17 -92.10 8.46
N GLY A 28 15.26 -91.33 8.36
CA GLY A 28 15.41 -90.03 9.01
C GLY A 28 14.45 -88.94 8.51
N LEU A 29 13.96 -89.05 7.26
CA LEU A 29 12.92 -88.18 6.70
C LEU A 29 11.49 -88.59 7.13
N GLY A 30 11.35 -89.65 7.92
CA GLY A 30 10.07 -90.17 8.42
C GLY A 30 9.42 -91.23 7.53
N HIS A 31 10.07 -91.67 6.45
CA HIS A 31 9.50 -92.68 5.55
C HIS A 31 9.79 -94.11 6.05
N SER A 32 8.78 -94.97 5.99
CA SER A 32 8.91 -96.40 6.27
C SER A 32 9.40 -97.16 5.03
N PRO A 33 10.50 -97.94 5.11
CA PRO A 33 10.97 -98.78 4.00
C PRO A 33 10.03 -99.96 3.71
N ALA A 34 9.00 -100.18 4.53
CA ALA A 34 7.97 -101.19 4.30
C ALA A 34 6.84 -100.71 3.35
N GLU A 35 6.69 -99.40 3.15
CA GLU A 35 5.55 -98.81 2.41
C GLU A 35 5.96 -98.26 1.03
N THR A 36 7.22 -97.85 0.87
CA THR A 36 7.77 -97.35 -0.41
C THR A 36 9.18 -97.88 -0.66
N PRO A 37 9.51 -98.31 -1.90
CA PRO A 37 10.86 -98.72 -2.24
C PRO A 37 11.81 -97.53 -2.15
N VAL A 38 12.92 -97.68 -1.42
CA VAL A 38 13.86 -96.59 -1.14
C VAL A 38 14.44 -96.02 -2.44
N PRO A 39 14.17 -94.74 -2.77
CA PRO A 39 14.61 -94.13 -4.03
C PRO A 39 16.14 -93.89 -4.03
N GLU A 40 16.70 -93.47 -5.16
CA GLU A 40 18.14 -93.23 -5.28
C GLU A 40 18.63 -92.19 -4.24
N LEU A 41 19.87 -92.34 -3.75
CA LEU A 41 20.48 -91.45 -2.76
C LEU A 41 20.42 -89.95 -3.17
N SER A 42 20.49 -89.67 -4.47
CA SER A 42 20.30 -88.34 -5.06
C SER A 42 18.93 -87.73 -4.72
N VAL A 43 17.86 -88.53 -4.80
CA VAL A 43 16.48 -88.16 -4.49
C VAL A 43 16.32 -87.92 -2.99
N CYS A 44 16.78 -88.85 -2.14
CA CYS A 44 16.73 -88.68 -0.69
C CYS A 44 17.46 -87.41 -0.23
N LEU A 45 18.61 -87.09 -0.84
CA LEU A 45 19.35 -85.85 -0.55
C LEU A 45 18.63 -84.59 -1.02
N SER A 46 17.95 -84.63 -2.17
CA SER A 46 17.16 -83.50 -2.66
C SER A 46 15.95 -83.22 -1.78
N GLU A 47 15.27 -84.27 -1.30
CA GLU A 47 14.11 -84.17 -0.41
C GLU A 47 14.51 -83.69 0.99
N ALA A 48 15.59 -84.23 1.57
CA ALA A 48 16.13 -83.70 2.83
C ALA A 48 16.53 -82.23 2.73
N ARG A 49 17.14 -81.82 1.61
CA ARG A 49 17.48 -80.41 1.37
C ARG A 49 16.23 -79.54 1.20
N SER A 50 15.16 -80.07 0.61
CA SER A 50 13.85 -79.41 0.53
C SER A 50 13.23 -79.22 1.93
N GLN A 51 13.18 -80.27 2.75
CA GLN A 51 12.66 -80.20 4.12
C GLN A 51 13.45 -79.21 4.99
N ILE A 52 14.80 -79.22 4.90
CA ILE A 52 15.65 -78.24 5.60
C ILE A 52 15.32 -76.81 5.13
N THR A 53 15.24 -76.59 3.81
CA THR A 53 14.91 -75.27 3.24
C THR A 53 13.53 -74.79 3.71
N GLN A 54 12.54 -75.68 3.77
CA GLN A 54 11.19 -75.37 4.26
C GLN A 54 11.19 -75.06 5.77
N ALA A 55 11.95 -75.82 6.58
CA ALA A 55 12.09 -75.57 8.00
C ALA A 55 12.77 -74.21 8.28
N ASP A 56 13.82 -73.87 7.54
CA ASP A 56 14.51 -72.58 7.62
C ASP A 56 13.57 -71.42 7.22
N GLN A 57 12.74 -71.59 6.18
CA GLN A 57 11.73 -70.61 5.77
C GLN A 57 10.68 -70.38 6.88
N VAL A 58 10.12 -71.46 7.44
CA VAL A 58 9.14 -71.37 8.54
C VAL A 58 9.75 -70.73 9.79
N TYR A 59 10.99 -71.07 10.13
CA TYR A 59 11.72 -70.45 11.23
C TYR A 59 11.96 -68.95 11.00
N GLY A 60 12.34 -68.56 9.78
CA GLY A 60 12.49 -67.16 9.38
C GLY A 60 11.19 -66.37 9.48
N GLN A 61 10.08 -66.90 8.95
CA GLN A 61 8.74 -66.30 9.05
C GLN A 61 8.32 -66.14 10.51
N ARG A 62 8.46 -67.19 11.32
CA ARG A 62 8.14 -67.17 12.75
C ARG A 62 8.95 -66.09 13.49
N LYS A 63 10.25 -66.00 13.24
CA LYS A 63 11.12 -64.97 13.85
C LYS A 63 10.69 -63.54 13.50
N THR A 64 10.26 -63.32 12.26
CA THR A 64 9.73 -62.01 11.81
C THR A 64 8.41 -61.67 12.52
N LEU A 65 7.48 -62.62 12.62
CA LEU A 65 6.21 -62.43 13.35
C LEU A 65 6.45 -62.18 14.85
N GLU A 66 7.35 -62.94 15.48
CA GLU A 66 7.75 -62.73 16.89
C GLU A 66 8.42 -61.36 17.10
N GLN A 67 9.08 -60.79 16.10
CA GLN A 67 9.61 -59.42 16.16
C GLN A 67 8.49 -58.38 16.02
N GLN A 68 7.57 -58.55 15.07
CA GLN A 68 6.42 -57.65 14.89
C GLN A 68 5.50 -57.61 16.11
N ILE A 69 5.21 -58.77 16.72
CA ILE A 69 4.43 -58.86 17.97
C ILE A 69 5.12 -58.09 19.10
N ARG A 70 6.44 -58.27 19.29
CA ARG A 70 7.18 -57.54 20.32
C ARG A 70 7.22 -56.03 20.09
N GLU A 71 7.30 -55.59 18.84
CA GLU A 71 7.28 -54.17 18.50
C GLU A 71 5.89 -53.55 18.76
N GLY A 72 4.82 -54.24 18.37
CA GLY A 72 3.44 -53.84 18.69
C GLY A 72 3.17 -53.82 20.20
N GLN A 73 3.66 -54.81 20.95
CA GLN A 73 3.54 -54.86 22.41
C GLN A 73 4.31 -53.72 23.11
N ARG A 74 5.41 -53.23 22.51
CA ARG A 74 6.17 -52.08 23.03
C ARG A 74 5.52 -50.74 22.72
N SER A 75 4.89 -50.60 21.55
CA SER A 75 4.26 -49.34 21.14
C SER A 75 2.85 -49.16 21.73
N LEU A 76 2.13 -50.25 22.00
CA LEU A 76 0.78 -50.23 22.59
C LEU A 76 0.65 -49.36 23.86
N PRO A 77 1.46 -49.53 24.93
CA PRO A 77 1.30 -48.72 26.15
C PRO A 77 1.53 -47.24 25.89
N ARG A 78 2.52 -46.87 25.06
CA ARG A 78 2.75 -45.47 24.66
C ARG A 78 1.57 -44.87 23.90
N LEU A 79 0.89 -45.66 23.05
CA LEU A 79 -0.31 -45.21 22.35
C LEU A 79 -1.50 -45.08 23.30
N GLN A 80 -1.63 -45.96 24.29
CA GLN A 80 -2.66 -45.86 25.33
C GLN A 80 -2.45 -44.63 26.21
N GLU A 81 -1.22 -44.36 26.64
CA GLU A 81 -0.83 -43.14 27.36
C GLU A 81 -1.11 -41.87 26.54
N ALA A 82 -0.81 -41.87 25.24
CA ALA A 82 -1.07 -40.74 24.37
C ALA A 82 -2.57 -40.48 24.15
N VAL A 83 -3.40 -41.54 24.07
CA VAL A 83 -4.86 -41.40 23.99
C VAL A 83 -5.42 -40.87 25.32
N GLN A 84 -4.97 -41.39 26.46
CA GLN A 84 -5.41 -40.89 27.77
C GLN A 84 -5.03 -39.42 27.96
N SER A 85 -3.80 -39.03 27.64
CA SER A 85 -3.36 -37.63 27.71
C SER A 85 -4.20 -36.72 26.83
N ALA A 86 -4.57 -37.16 25.61
CA ALA A 86 -5.42 -36.37 24.72
C ALA A 86 -6.85 -36.22 25.25
N GLN A 87 -7.38 -37.24 25.94
CA GLN A 87 -8.68 -37.18 26.60
C GLN A 87 -8.64 -36.25 27.82
N ASP A 88 -7.60 -36.35 28.64
CA ASP A 88 -7.38 -35.48 29.80
C ASP A 88 -7.23 -34.00 29.37
N ASP A 89 -6.53 -33.74 28.27
CA ASP A 89 -6.39 -32.41 27.66
C ASP A 89 -7.72 -31.88 27.09
N GLU A 90 -8.52 -32.73 26.42
CA GLU A 90 -9.85 -32.38 25.91
C GLU A 90 -10.82 -32.04 27.05
N ASP A 91 -10.88 -32.86 28.10
CA ASP A 91 -11.69 -32.60 29.29
C ASP A 91 -11.24 -31.33 30.02
N ALA A 92 -9.93 -31.10 30.16
CA ALA A 92 -9.40 -29.88 30.77
C ALA A 92 -9.79 -28.63 29.96
N TRP A 93 -9.68 -28.69 28.64
CA TRP A 93 -10.10 -27.62 27.74
C TRP A 93 -11.61 -27.37 27.84
N MET A 94 -12.44 -28.42 27.77
CA MET A 94 -13.90 -28.35 27.86
C MET A 94 -14.36 -27.69 29.17
N ASN A 95 -13.75 -28.05 30.30
CA ASN A 95 -14.02 -27.44 31.59
C ASN A 95 -13.62 -25.95 31.62
N SER A 96 -12.45 -25.61 31.07
CA SER A 96 -12.00 -24.20 30.99
C SER A 96 -12.93 -23.35 30.11
N TRP A 97 -13.41 -23.91 29.01
CA TRP A 97 -14.36 -23.30 28.09
C TRP A 97 -15.70 -23.03 28.79
N LEU A 98 -16.28 -24.03 29.45
CA LEU A 98 -17.55 -23.87 30.18
C LEU A 98 -17.49 -22.79 31.26
N VAL A 99 -16.38 -22.70 32.00
CA VAL A 99 -16.16 -21.63 32.99
C VAL A 99 -16.07 -20.26 32.31
N ALA A 100 -15.33 -20.13 31.21
CA ALA A 100 -15.23 -18.89 30.44
C ALA A 100 -16.60 -18.44 29.91
N VAL A 101 -17.33 -19.33 29.24
CA VAL A 101 -18.67 -19.08 28.67
C VAL A 101 -19.68 -18.66 29.74
N GLN A 102 -19.71 -19.33 30.89
CA GLN A 102 -20.58 -18.95 32.01
C GLN A 102 -20.19 -17.59 32.62
N SER A 103 -18.90 -17.30 32.77
CA SER A 103 -18.44 -15.99 33.28
C SER A 103 -18.74 -14.83 32.31
N ALA A 104 -18.81 -15.11 31.00
CA ALA A 104 -19.30 -14.19 29.98
C ALA A 104 -20.85 -14.08 29.93
N GLY A 105 -21.57 -14.78 30.82
CA GLY A 105 -23.03 -14.70 30.96
C GLY A 105 -23.82 -15.58 29.99
N TYR A 106 -23.17 -16.49 29.28
CA TYR A 106 -23.84 -17.47 28.42
C TYR A 106 -24.27 -18.71 29.22
N ALA A 107 -25.30 -19.41 28.73
CA ALA A 107 -25.70 -20.70 29.28
C ALA A 107 -24.67 -21.80 28.94
N ALA A 108 -24.61 -22.85 29.76
CA ALA A 108 -23.62 -23.92 29.64
C ALA A 108 -23.81 -24.84 28.41
N ASP A 109 -24.94 -24.72 27.72
CA ASP A 109 -25.32 -25.46 26.51
C ASP A 109 -25.10 -24.67 25.20
N VAL A 110 -24.56 -23.44 25.28
CA VAL A 110 -24.33 -22.61 24.09
C VAL A 110 -23.22 -23.21 23.22
N PRO A 111 -23.47 -23.48 21.91
CA PRO A 111 -22.46 -24.01 21.00
C PRO A 111 -21.25 -23.08 20.84
N VAL A 112 -20.05 -23.66 20.73
CA VAL A 112 -18.77 -22.94 20.55
C VAL A 112 -18.85 -21.93 19.40
N ASP A 113 -19.26 -22.39 18.21
CA ASP A 113 -19.46 -21.60 17.00
C ASP A 113 -20.32 -20.35 17.21
N GLN A 114 -21.32 -20.43 18.11
CA GLN A 114 -22.22 -19.30 18.40
C GLN A 114 -21.53 -18.24 19.27
N VAL A 115 -20.66 -18.64 20.19
CA VAL A 115 -19.85 -17.72 21.00
C VAL A 115 -18.78 -17.08 20.13
N GLU A 116 -18.10 -17.85 19.28
CA GLU A 116 -17.11 -17.34 18.33
C GLU A 116 -17.71 -16.30 17.37
N ALA A 117 -18.84 -16.61 16.74
CA ALA A 117 -19.52 -15.67 15.84
C ALA A 117 -19.90 -14.35 16.54
N LYS A 118 -20.34 -14.40 17.81
CA LYS A 118 -20.61 -13.19 18.61
C LYS A 118 -19.32 -12.43 18.96
N MET A 119 -18.23 -13.15 19.22
CA MET A 119 -16.92 -12.54 19.50
C MET A 119 -16.35 -11.82 18.27
N THR A 120 -16.55 -12.35 17.05
CA THR A 120 -16.22 -11.64 15.80
C THR A 120 -17.00 -10.32 15.68
N VAL A 121 -18.31 -10.33 15.94
CA VAL A 121 -19.13 -9.11 15.94
C VAL A 121 -18.65 -8.10 16.98
N MET A 122 -18.22 -8.56 18.16
CA MET A 122 -17.65 -7.68 19.19
C MET A 122 -16.35 -7.01 18.74
N GLN A 123 -15.44 -7.76 18.12
CA GLN A 123 -14.18 -7.24 17.56
C GLN A 123 -14.42 -6.22 16.43
N ASP A 124 -15.44 -6.46 15.59
CA ASP A 124 -15.84 -5.50 14.57
C ASP A 124 -16.43 -4.20 15.16
N LEU A 125 -17.22 -4.31 16.24
CA LEU A 125 -17.72 -3.14 16.97
C LEU A 125 -16.58 -2.34 17.64
N GLU A 126 -15.60 -3.00 18.26
CA GLU A 126 -14.42 -2.36 18.84
C GLU A 126 -13.62 -1.59 17.77
N ARG A 127 -13.37 -2.24 16.62
CA ARG A 127 -12.69 -1.62 15.47
C ARG A 127 -13.46 -0.42 14.92
N LEU A 128 -14.79 -0.49 14.84
CA LEU A 128 -15.63 0.61 14.38
C LEU A 128 -15.61 1.79 15.37
N LEU A 129 -15.70 1.51 16.67
CA LEU A 129 -15.62 2.53 17.73
C LEU A 129 -14.27 3.25 17.73
N GLU A 130 -13.18 2.52 17.49
CA GLU A 130 -11.85 3.14 17.40
C GLU A 130 -11.70 4.00 16.14
N SER A 131 -12.24 3.56 15.00
CA SER A 131 -12.30 4.38 13.79
C SER A 131 -13.11 5.67 13.99
N ILE A 132 -14.23 5.62 14.73
CA ILE A 132 -15.02 6.81 15.08
C ILE A 132 -14.22 7.78 15.96
N ARG A 133 -13.45 7.27 16.95
CA ARG A 133 -12.58 8.08 17.81
C ARG A 133 -11.48 8.77 17.01
N SER A 134 -10.76 8.03 16.17
CA SER A 134 -9.71 8.54 15.27
C SER A 134 -10.25 9.63 14.34
N ILE A 135 -11.38 9.41 13.65
CA ILE A 135 -12.01 10.43 12.78
C ILE A 135 -12.34 11.71 13.57
N ARG A 136 -12.82 11.56 14.82
CA ARG A 136 -13.14 12.69 15.68
C ARG A 136 -11.88 13.49 16.06
N SER A 137 -10.88 12.86 16.66
CA SER A 137 -9.70 13.55 17.18
C SER A 137 -8.77 14.06 16.08
N GLU A 138 -8.51 13.27 15.04
CA GLU A 138 -7.54 13.62 14.00
C GLU A 138 -8.10 14.63 12.99
N ARG A 139 -9.41 14.57 12.71
CA ARG A 139 -10.03 15.36 11.62
C ARG A 139 -11.03 16.39 12.12
N ILE A 140 -12.04 15.98 12.89
CA ILE A 140 -13.11 16.91 13.28
C ILE A 140 -12.57 17.99 14.23
N GLU A 141 -11.85 17.58 15.27
CA GLU A 141 -11.29 18.50 16.27
C GLU A 141 -10.19 19.40 15.64
N THR A 142 -9.34 18.87 14.76
CA THR A 142 -8.38 19.66 13.97
C THR A 142 -9.07 20.69 13.06
N MET A 143 -10.10 20.28 12.29
CA MET A 143 -10.85 21.19 11.42
C MET A 143 -11.59 22.28 12.21
N GLN A 144 -12.07 21.98 13.42
CA GLN A 144 -12.66 22.99 14.30
C GLN A 144 -11.62 24.04 14.73
N VAL A 145 -10.42 23.62 15.13
CA VAL A 145 -9.31 24.53 15.46
C VAL A 145 -8.92 25.40 14.26
N ASP A 146 -8.86 24.84 13.05
CA ASP A 146 -8.57 25.60 11.83
C ASP A 146 -9.67 26.64 11.51
N LEU A 147 -10.96 26.26 11.68
CA LEU A 147 -12.10 27.16 11.48
C LEU A 147 -12.13 28.29 12.52
N ASP A 148 -11.89 27.99 13.80
CA ASP A 148 -11.78 28.99 14.87
C ASP A 148 -10.61 29.97 14.61
N GLY A 149 -9.47 29.44 14.14
CA GLY A 149 -8.31 30.23 13.73
C GLY A 149 -8.61 31.16 12.54
N LEU A 150 -9.35 30.67 11.54
CA LEU A 150 -9.83 31.48 10.42
C LEU A 150 -10.81 32.57 10.88
N ALA A 151 -11.77 32.21 11.72
CA ALA A 151 -12.77 33.13 12.26
C ALA A 151 -12.15 34.28 13.07
N ALA A 152 -11.18 33.98 13.93
CA ALA A 152 -10.40 34.98 14.66
C ALA A 152 -9.58 35.89 13.72
N SER A 153 -8.96 35.31 12.70
CA SER A 153 -8.16 36.04 11.71
C SER A 153 -9.01 36.98 10.84
N ALA A 154 -10.16 36.51 10.37
CA ALA A 154 -11.12 37.28 9.59
C ALA A 154 -11.68 38.46 10.39
N SER A 155 -12.10 38.21 11.64
CA SER A 155 -12.61 39.25 12.55
C SER A 155 -11.55 40.33 12.84
N SER A 156 -10.30 39.93 13.12
CA SER A 156 -9.18 40.85 13.33
C SER A 156 -8.86 41.70 12.09
N LEU A 157 -8.97 41.12 10.89
CA LEU A 157 -8.76 41.83 9.64
C LEU A 157 -9.90 42.82 9.34
N ALA A 158 -11.16 42.45 9.61
CA ALA A 158 -12.30 43.35 9.49
C ALA A 158 -12.16 44.58 10.39
N VAL A 159 -11.88 44.41 11.69
CA VAL A 159 -11.67 45.52 12.63
C VAL A 159 -10.60 46.51 12.14
N ARG A 160 -9.57 46.03 11.44
CA ARG A 160 -8.46 46.86 10.94
C ARG A 160 -8.68 47.49 9.56
N GLY A 161 -9.40 46.82 8.65
CA GLY A 161 -9.45 47.19 7.22
C GLY A 161 -10.84 47.29 6.60
N ALA A 162 -11.87 46.79 7.28
CA ALA A 162 -13.27 46.81 6.84
C ALA A 162 -14.21 46.84 8.06
N PRO A 163 -14.20 47.92 8.86
CA PRO A 163 -14.96 47.99 10.11
C PRO A 163 -16.48 47.93 9.89
N ASP A 164 -16.95 48.18 8.66
CA ASP A 164 -18.31 47.95 8.20
C ASP A 164 -18.75 46.47 8.26
N LEU A 165 -17.79 45.54 8.24
CA LEU A 165 -18.04 44.10 8.35
C LEU A 165 -17.96 43.58 9.79
N ALA A 166 -17.45 44.36 10.74
CA ALA A 166 -17.13 43.88 12.10
C ALA A 166 -18.33 43.43 12.95
N ALA A 167 -19.56 43.64 12.47
CA ALA A 167 -20.81 43.17 13.09
C ALA A 167 -21.42 41.92 12.42
N GLN A 168 -20.77 41.34 11.40
CA GLN A 168 -21.24 40.17 10.66
C GLN A 168 -20.68 38.85 11.26
N SER A 169 -21.12 37.70 10.74
CA SER A 169 -20.54 36.42 11.15
C SER A 169 -19.09 36.29 10.64
N PRO A 170 -18.19 35.57 11.33
CA PRO A 170 -16.81 35.40 10.87
C PRO A 170 -16.70 34.74 9.48
N GLU A 171 -17.68 33.91 9.11
CA GLU A 171 -17.78 33.25 7.80
C GLU A 171 -18.12 34.27 6.70
N ASP A 172 -19.15 35.11 6.92
CA ASP A 172 -19.51 36.20 6.00
C ASP A 172 -18.36 37.20 5.84
N ILE A 173 -17.70 37.55 6.96
CA ILE A 173 -16.51 38.41 6.96
C ILE A 173 -15.41 37.81 6.08
N ALA A 174 -15.09 36.51 6.25
CA ALA A 174 -14.04 35.87 5.47
C ALA A 174 -14.35 35.86 3.97
N LEU A 175 -15.59 35.54 3.60
CA LEU A 175 -16.06 35.53 2.20
C LEU A 175 -16.02 36.93 1.57
N GLU A 176 -16.54 37.95 2.26
CA GLU A 176 -16.59 39.32 1.75
C GLU A 176 -15.19 39.95 1.70
N LEU A 177 -14.30 39.67 2.65
CA LEU A 177 -12.90 40.09 2.59
C LEU A 177 -12.15 39.43 1.43
N ALA A 178 -12.36 38.13 1.17
CA ALA A 178 -11.79 37.45 0.01
C ALA A 178 -12.29 38.08 -1.32
N ARG A 179 -13.59 38.37 -1.42
CA ARG A 179 -14.18 39.05 -2.58
C ARG A 179 -13.62 40.46 -2.78
N ARG A 180 -13.48 41.24 -1.70
CA ARG A 180 -12.87 42.59 -1.75
C ARG A 180 -11.40 42.53 -2.16
N LEU A 181 -10.64 41.55 -1.69
CA LEU A 181 -9.24 41.34 -2.08
C LEU A 181 -9.12 41.03 -3.58
N GLU A 182 -9.96 40.15 -4.13
CA GLU A 182 -9.95 39.84 -5.56
C GLU A 182 -10.25 41.08 -6.42
N VAL A 183 -11.24 41.90 -6.01
CA VAL A 183 -11.55 43.16 -6.69
C VAL A 183 -10.37 44.14 -6.61
N ALA A 184 -9.73 44.27 -5.44
CA ALA A 184 -8.58 45.15 -5.26
C ALA A 184 -7.39 44.72 -6.15
N GLN A 185 -7.09 43.41 -6.23
CA GLN A 185 -6.04 42.87 -7.12
C GLN A 185 -6.31 43.20 -8.59
N ARG A 186 -7.56 43.06 -9.06
CA ARG A 186 -7.94 43.42 -10.44
C ARG A 186 -7.77 44.92 -10.72
N VAL A 187 -8.09 45.78 -9.75
CA VAL A 187 -7.91 47.24 -9.86
C VAL A 187 -6.43 47.60 -9.90
N ASP A 188 -5.59 46.96 -9.08
CA ASP A 188 -4.15 47.23 -9.01
C ASP A 188 -3.42 46.84 -10.31
N VAL A 189 -3.78 45.69 -10.89
CA VAL A 189 -3.33 45.29 -12.23
C VAL A 189 -3.75 46.31 -13.29
N ALA A 190 -5.00 46.75 -13.29
CA ALA A 190 -5.49 47.75 -14.25
C ALA A 190 -4.82 49.12 -14.07
N PHE A 191 -4.49 49.51 -12.84
CA PHE A 191 -3.76 50.74 -12.53
C PHE A 191 -2.32 50.68 -13.07
N ALA A 192 -1.59 49.59 -12.83
CA ALA A 192 -0.25 49.38 -13.37
C ALA A 192 -0.26 49.45 -14.92
N ASP A 193 -1.27 48.85 -15.54
CA ASP A 193 -1.45 48.83 -17.00
C ASP A 193 -1.70 50.24 -17.57
N LEU A 194 -2.52 51.05 -16.90
CA LEU A 194 -2.76 52.46 -17.24
C LEU A 194 -1.52 53.32 -17.03
N GLN A 195 -0.78 53.11 -15.93
CA GLN A 195 0.46 53.83 -15.65
C GLN A 195 1.52 53.55 -16.72
N ALA A 196 1.68 52.30 -17.14
CA ALA A 196 2.57 51.90 -18.23
C ALA A 196 2.15 52.49 -19.60
N ARG A 197 0.84 52.69 -19.85
CA ARG A 197 0.35 53.40 -21.05
C ARG A 197 0.64 54.90 -20.98
N LEU A 198 0.43 55.52 -19.83
CA LEU A 198 0.72 56.94 -19.60
C LEU A 198 2.21 57.26 -19.81
N GLN A 199 3.12 56.44 -19.26
CA GLN A 199 4.56 56.59 -19.46
C GLN A 199 4.96 56.47 -20.95
N ARG A 200 4.40 55.49 -21.68
CA ARG A 200 4.61 55.35 -23.13
C ARG A 200 4.14 56.59 -23.89
N ASN A 201 2.91 57.05 -23.63
CA ASN A 201 2.35 58.25 -24.27
C ASN A 201 3.18 59.51 -23.97
N GLN A 202 3.73 59.66 -22.77
CA GLN A 202 4.63 60.77 -22.42
C GLN A 202 5.95 60.68 -23.21
N ALA A 203 6.53 59.49 -23.37
CA ALA A 203 7.74 59.27 -24.17
C ALA A 203 7.49 59.50 -25.68
N ASP A 204 6.31 59.11 -26.20
CA ASP A 204 5.88 59.42 -27.57
C ASP A 204 5.67 60.93 -27.78
N LEU A 205 5.03 61.61 -26.83
CA LEU A 205 4.85 63.06 -26.86
C LEU A 205 6.19 63.79 -26.89
N ALA A 206 7.14 63.41 -26.02
CA ALA A 206 8.48 63.99 -25.99
C ALA A 206 9.22 63.77 -27.33
N ARG A 207 9.18 62.55 -27.89
CA ARG A 207 9.74 62.25 -29.22
C ARG A 207 9.10 63.09 -30.33
N ALA A 208 7.77 63.25 -30.32
CA ALA A 208 7.05 64.08 -31.30
C ALA A 208 7.39 65.57 -31.16
N GLN A 209 7.55 66.08 -29.93
CA GLN A 209 7.97 67.45 -29.67
C GLN A 209 9.39 67.73 -30.17
N HIS A 210 10.35 66.84 -29.90
CA HIS A 210 11.71 66.92 -30.44
C HIS A 210 11.72 66.82 -31.97
N GLY A 211 10.94 65.90 -32.56
CA GLY A 211 10.78 65.80 -34.01
C GLY A 211 10.25 67.10 -34.63
N ARG A 212 9.21 67.71 -34.03
CA ARG A 212 8.67 69.02 -34.45
C ARG A 212 9.71 70.13 -34.35
N GLN A 213 10.47 70.19 -33.26
CA GLN A 213 11.57 71.15 -33.10
C GLN A 213 12.63 70.98 -34.20
N ALA A 214 13.03 69.74 -34.50
CA ALA A 214 14.00 69.45 -35.56
C ALA A 214 13.49 69.84 -36.96
N VAL A 215 12.21 69.59 -37.26
CA VAL A 215 11.59 70.01 -38.53
C VAL A 215 11.51 71.55 -38.62
N LEU A 216 11.09 72.24 -37.55
CA LEU A 216 11.07 73.70 -37.52
C LEU A 216 12.47 74.31 -37.68
N ALA A 217 13.48 73.74 -37.02
CA ALA A 217 14.88 74.16 -37.18
C ALA A 217 15.37 73.97 -38.63
N ARG A 218 15.03 72.84 -39.28
CA ARG A 218 15.34 72.59 -40.70
C ARG A 218 14.63 73.54 -41.66
N LEU A 219 13.36 73.88 -41.40
CA LEU A 219 12.57 74.77 -42.26
C LEU A 219 12.93 76.25 -42.09
N THR A 220 13.44 76.64 -40.92
CA THR A 220 13.70 78.07 -40.59
C THR A 220 14.59 78.79 -41.60
N PRO A 221 15.75 78.23 -42.05
CA PRO A 221 16.57 78.84 -43.10
C PRO A 221 15.85 79.05 -44.43
N TRP A 222 14.96 78.14 -44.82
CA TRP A 222 14.20 78.23 -46.07
C TRP A 222 13.06 79.25 -45.95
N MET A 223 12.41 79.34 -44.79
CA MET A 223 11.38 80.36 -44.52
C MET A 223 11.98 81.78 -44.45
N THR A 224 13.23 81.93 -43.99
CA THR A 224 13.94 83.23 -44.04
C THR A 224 14.41 83.56 -45.46
N ALA A 225 14.94 82.60 -46.22
CA ALA A 225 15.35 82.80 -47.61
C ALA A 225 14.19 83.13 -48.57
N THR A 226 13.00 82.54 -48.36
CA THR A 226 11.80 82.79 -49.18
C THR A 226 11.01 84.05 -48.77
N GLY A 227 11.47 84.79 -47.75
CA GLY A 227 10.88 86.08 -47.35
C GLY A 227 9.49 86.00 -46.68
N THR A 228 8.95 84.81 -46.43
CA THR A 228 7.57 84.58 -45.94
C THR A 228 7.33 85.09 -44.50
N VAL A 229 8.39 85.26 -43.70
CA VAL A 229 8.30 85.95 -42.40
C VAL A 229 7.93 87.43 -42.56
N ARG A 230 8.38 88.07 -43.66
CA ARG A 230 8.18 89.50 -43.92
C ARG A 230 6.72 89.82 -44.29
N THR A 231 6.01 88.89 -44.94
CA THR A 231 4.58 89.08 -45.29
C THR A 231 3.65 88.97 -44.09
N ARG A 232 3.91 88.09 -43.10
CA ARG A 232 3.06 87.98 -41.90
C ARG A 232 3.11 89.24 -41.02
N GLN A 233 4.31 89.81 -40.82
CA GLN A 233 4.44 91.11 -40.14
C GLN A 233 3.81 92.25 -40.95
N ARG A 234 3.88 92.22 -42.29
CA ARG A 234 3.25 93.24 -43.13
C ARG A 234 1.72 93.18 -43.09
N LEU A 235 1.12 91.98 -43.06
CA LEU A 235 -0.32 91.78 -42.93
C LEU A 235 -0.85 92.27 -41.56
N MET A 236 -0.20 91.94 -40.44
CA MET A 236 -0.59 92.50 -39.14
C MET A 236 -0.45 94.04 -39.11
N ARG A 237 0.52 94.62 -39.82
CA ARG A 237 0.71 96.07 -39.89
C ARG A 237 -0.30 96.80 -40.78
N TRP A 238 -0.93 96.11 -41.73
CA TRP A 238 -2.00 96.64 -42.58
C TRP A 238 -3.41 96.53 -41.97
N MET A 239 -3.56 95.78 -40.87
CA MET A 239 -4.84 95.59 -40.17
C MET A 239 -5.05 96.55 -38.98
N ALA A 240 -4.18 97.55 -38.78
CA ALA A 240 -4.34 98.57 -37.75
C ALA A 240 -5.18 99.76 -38.29
N PRO A 241 -6.33 100.11 -37.67
CA PRO A 241 -7.21 101.17 -38.17
C PRO A 241 -6.63 102.59 -37.98
N ILE A 242 -6.99 103.50 -38.89
CA ILE A 242 -6.62 104.92 -38.89
C ILE A 242 -7.76 105.77 -38.31
N GLY A 243 -7.46 106.64 -37.35
CA GLY A 243 -8.40 107.56 -36.68
C GLY A 243 -8.66 107.17 -35.21
N GLN A 244 -8.81 108.07 -34.24
CA GLN A 244 -9.04 109.53 -34.26
C GLN A 244 -8.35 110.26 -33.06
N PRO A 245 -8.32 111.61 -32.99
CA PRO A 245 -7.36 112.38 -32.18
C PRO A 245 -7.81 112.78 -30.76
N ALA A 246 -6.85 113.35 -30.00
CA ALA A 246 -6.96 113.74 -28.59
C ALA A 246 -7.73 115.07 -28.33
N PRO A 247 -8.30 115.26 -27.10
CA PRO A 247 -8.92 116.52 -26.69
C PRO A 247 -7.93 117.53 -26.06
N ARG A 248 -8.18 118.83 -26.25
CA ARG A 248 -7.50 119.96 -25.56
C ARG A 248 -8.41 120.64 -24.52
N HIS A 249 -7.80 121.24 -23.49
CA HIS A 249 -8.46 121.87 -22.33
C HIS A 249 -9.23 123.19 -22.61
N SER A 250 -10.39 123.34 -21.93
CA SER A 250 -10.93 124.57 -21.28
C SER A 250 -12.23 124.21 -20.50
N GLY A 251 -12.79 124.99 -19.55
CA GLY A 251 -12.28 126.15 -18.80
C GLY A 251 -13.39 127.05 -18.19
N LYS A 252 -13.29 127.44 -16.89
CA LYS A 252 -14.24 128.28 -16.09
C LYS A 252 -15.57 127.57 -15.68
N ARG A 253 -16.25 127.84 -14.55
CA ARG A 253 -16.37 129.03 -13.64
C ARG A 253 -16.49 128.62 -12.14
N ARG A 254 -16.55 129.61 -11.21
CA ARG A 254 -16.53 129.45 -9.71
C ARG A 254 -17.93 129.39 -9.04
N SER A 255 -17.96 128.73 -7.86
CA SER A 255 -18.57 128.99 -6.51
C SER A 255 -19.55 130.17 -6.25
N PRO A 256 -20.21 130.33 -5.07
CA PRO A 256 -20.09 129.65 -3.75
C PRO A 256 -21.50 129.27 -3.16
N PRO A 257 -21.86 129.28 -1.85
CA PRO A 257 -21.18 129.77 -0.62
C PRO A 257 -20.08 128.84 -0.09
#